data_AF-E2A2R6-F1
#
_entry.id   AF-E2A2R6-F1
#
_cell.length_a   1.000
_cell.length_b   1.000
_cell.length_c   1.000
_cell.angle_alpha   90.00
_cell.angle_beta   90.00
_cell.angle_gamma   90.00
#
_symmetry.space_group_name_H-M   'P 1'
#
loop_
_entity.id
_entity.type
_entity.pdbx_description
1 polymer ?
#
loop_
_entity_poly.entity_id
_entity_poly.type
_entity_poly.pdbx_seq_one_letter_code
_entity_poly.pdbx_strand_id
1 'polypeptide(L)'
;MCNDFIDNHSIWAPYWEHVKSAWAIRHKPNILFLFYEDLRKNLIESIKKVATFFGKTYNNEQIAKLTEHLNIENFRKNSMVNQPAPGQINPELFIRQGKTDGSWKEIFMPELKKRFNKWIADNLKDTDLVFPD
;
A
#
# COMPACT_ATOMS: atom_id res chain seq x y z
N MET A 1 -7.19 18.93 1.09
CA MET A 1 -6.60 17.58 1.20
C MET A 1 -6.64 16.81 -0.12
N CYS A 2 -7.80 16.46 -0.70
CA CYS A 2 -7.82 15.73 -1.98
C CYS A 2 -7.24 16.53 -3.15
N ASN A 3 -7.52 17.85 -3.21
CA ASN A 3 -6.94 18.73 -4.22
C ASN A 3 -5.42 18.86 -4.02
N ASP A 4 -4.97 19.12 -2.80
CA ASP A 4 -3.53 19.19 -2.47
C ASP A 4 -2.77 17.91 -2.86
N PHE A 5 -3.42 16.75 -2.81
CA PHE A 5 -2.83 15.50 -3.28
C PHE A 5 -2.70 15.42 -4.80
N ILE A 6 -3.79 15.70 -5.54
CA ILE A 6 -3.79 15.70 -7.01
C ILE A 6 -2.84 16.77 -7.57
N ASP A 7 -2.81 17.93 -6.92
CA ASP A 7 -2.06 19.11 -7.34
C ASP A 7 -0.59 19.07 -6.84
N ASN A 8 -0.15 17.93 -6.28
CA ASN A 8 1.22 17.65 -5.84
C ASN A 8 1.74 18.54 -4.69
N HIS A 9 0.85 19.04 -3.83
CA HIS A 9 1.17 19.81 -2.63
C HIS A 9 1.28 18.94 -1.35
N SER A 10 1.48 17.63 -1.51
CA SER A 10 1.68 16.68 -0.41
C SER A 10 3.15 16.33 -0.23
N ILE A 11 3.53 15.87 0.96
CA ILE A 11 4.89 15.41 1.24
C ILE A 11 5.23 14.25 0.29
N TRP A 12 6.41 14.31 -0.34
CA TRP A 12 6.92 13.34 -1.33
C TRP A 12 6.11 13.24 -2.64
N ALA A 13 5.27 14.23 -2.94
CA ALA A 13 4.68 14.38 -4.26
C ALA A 13 5.77 14.66 -5.33
N PRO A 14 5.53 14.35 -6.63
CA PRO A 14 4.31 13.77 -7.20
C PRO A 14 4.12 12.27 -6.92
N TYR A 15 2.89 11.86 -6.58
CA TYR A 15 2.54 10.45 -6.31
C TYR A 15 2.91 9.53 -7.50
N TRP A 16 2.54 9.92 -8.71
CA TRP A 16 2.73 9.09 -9.90
C TRP A 16 4.19 8.90 -10.27
N GLU A 17 5.01 9.95 -10.18
CA GLU A 17 6.45 9.84 -10.45
C GLU A 17 7.14 8.95 -9.40
N HIS A 18 6.71 9.04 -8.14
CA HIS A 18 7.18 8.14 -7.09
C HIS A 18 6.86 6.67 -7.40
N VAL A 19 5.63 6.36 -7.81
CA VAL A 19 5.25 4.98 -8.15
C VAL A 19 5.92 4.49 -9.44
N LYS A 20 5.92 5.32 -10.49
CA LYS A 20 6.47 4.97 -11.81
C LYS A 20 7.98 4.74 -11.77
N SER A 21 8.72 5.54 -11.00
CA SER A 21 10.17 5.37 -10.86
C SER A 21 10.53 3.99 -10.26
N ALA A 22 9.80 3.55 -9.23
CA ALA A 22 9.95 2.19 -8.68
C ALA A 22 9.47 1.11 -9.66
N TRP A 23 8.36 1.36 -10.36
CA TRP A 23 7.81 0.44 -11.36
C TRP A 23 8.77 0.19 -12.54
N ALA A 24 9.49 1.22 -13.01
CA ALA A 24 10.44 1.11 -14.11
C ALA A 24 11.62 0.18 -13.78
N ILE A 25 12.00 0.07 -12.51
CA ILE A 25 13.12 -0.76 -12.05
C ILE A 25 12.69 -2.08 -11.40
N ARG A 26 11.39 -2.42 -11.44
CA ARG A 26 10.81 -3.57 -10.73
C ARG A 26 11.40 -4.93 -11.12
N HIS A 27 12.02 -5.03 -12.29
CA HIS A 27 12.64 -6.26 -12.80
C HIS A 27 14.09 -6.43 -12.34
N LYS A 28 14.66 -5.46 -11.64
CA LYS A 28 16.00 -5.59 -11.06
C LYS A 28 15.99 -6.67 -9.96
N PRO A 29 17.04 -7.51 -9.87
CA PRO A 29 17.05 -8.65 -8.94
C PRO A 29 16.98 -8.26 -7.46
N ASN A 30 17.32 -7.01 -7.13
CA ASN A 30 17.32 -6.47 -5.78
C ASN A 30 16.13 -5.54 -5.50
N ILE A 31 15.09 -5.54 -6.35
CA ILE A 31 13.86 -4.79 -6.15
C ILE A 31 12.68 -5.75 -6.11
N LEU A 32 11.86 -5.64 -5.07
CA LEU A 32 10.58 -6.34 -4.97
C LEU A 32 9.45 -5.32 -4.95
N PHE A 33 8.73 -5.19 -6.06
CA PHE A 33 7.53 -4.35 -6.13
C PHE A 33 6.30 -5.15 -5.67
N LEU A 34 5.54 -4.59 -4.72
CA LEU A 34 4.34 -5.19 -4.14
C LEU A 34 3.20 -4.17 -4.14
N PHE A 35 1.99 -4.67 -4.34
CA PHE A 35 0.77 -3.89 -4.13
C PHE A 35 0.18 -4.18 -2.76
N TYR A 36 -0.41 -3.15 -2.16
CA TYR A 36 -1.05 -3.28 -0.86
C TYR A 36 -2.30 -4.18 -0.94
N GLU A 37 -3.00 -4.13 -2.06
CA GLU A 37 -4.18 -4.93 -2.35
C GLU A 37 -3.84 -6.44 -2.37
N ASP A 38 -2.72 -6.83 -2.95
CA ASP A 38 -2.23 -8.22 -2.91
C ASP A 38 -1.94 -8.69 -1.48
N LEU A 39 -1.31 -7.83 -0.66
CA LEU A 39 -1.05 -8.12 0.76
C LEU A 39 -2.34 -8.39 1.53
N ARG A 40 -3.40 -7.66 1.20
CA ARG A 40 -4.71 -7.79 1.86
C ARG A 40 -5.52 -8.96 1.31
N LYS A 41 -5.42 -9.25 0.02
CA LYS A 41 -6.12 -10.35 -0.65
C LYS A 41 -5.55 -11.71 -0.27
N ASN A 42 -4.21 -11.82 -0.23
CA ASN A 42 -3.54 -13.04 0.17
C ASN A 42 -2.20 -12.75 0.86
N LEU A 43 -2.27 -12.58 2.18
CA LEU A 43 -1.11 -12.29 3.01
C LEU A 43 -0.10 -13.45 3.02
N ILE A 44 -0.56 -14.70 2.98
CA ILE A 44 0.31 -15.89 3.00
C ILE A 44 1.20 -15.93 1.76
N GLU A 45 0.61 -15.75 0.57
CA GLU A 45 1.39 -15.74 -0.68
C GLU A 45 2.33 -14.55 -0.76
N SER A 46 1.91 -13.39 -0.23
CA SER A 46 2.78 -12.23 -0.14
C SER A 46 3.98 -12.45 0.80
N ILE A 47 3.76 -13.09 1.96
CA ILE A 47 4.84 -13.48 2.88
C ILE A 47 5.82 -14.43 2.17
N LYS A 48 5.31 -15.45 1.46
CA LYS A 48 6.15 -16.39 0.72
C LYS A 48 6.95 -15.69 -0.39
N LYS A 49 6.34 -14.74 -1.10
CA LYS A 49 6.99 -13.92 -2.13
C LYS A 49 8.15 -13.11 -1.55
N VAL A 50 7.92 -12.44 -0.41
CA VAL A 50 8.96 -11.69 0.31
C VAL A 50 10.07 -12.62 0.82
N ALA A 51 9.71 -13.76 1.42
CA ALA A 51 10.69 -14.73 1.90
C ALA A 51 11.58 -15.24 0.77
N THR A 52 10.98 -15.62 -0.37
CA THR A 52 11.70 -16.09 -1.56
C THR A 52 12.63 -15.03 -2.11
N PHE A 53 12.20 -13.76 -2.14
CA PHE A 53 13.05 -12.64 -2.56
C PHE A 53 14.31 -12.49 -1.70
N PHE A 54 14.22 -12.76 -0.40
CA PHE A 54 15.39 -12.80 0.50
C PHE A 54 16.14 -14.14 0.51
N GLY A 55 15.80 -15.08 -0.39
CA GLY A 55 16.40 -16.41 -0.43
C GLY A 55 16.10 -17.25 0.82
N LYS A 56 14.92 -17.05 1.43
CA LYS A 56 14.47 -17.75 2.63
C LYS A 56 13.25 -18.61 2.35
N THR A 57 13.19 -19.73 3.04
CA THR A 57 12.03 -20.64 3.05
C THR A 57 11.63 -20.88 4.49
N TYR A 58 10.32 -20.86 4.75
CA TYR A 58 9.74 -21.09 6.07
C TYR A 58 8.72 -22.21 6.00
N ASN A 59 8.58 -22.95 7.09
CA ASN A 59 7.56 -23.98 7.18
C ASN A 59 6.16 -23.38 7.40
N ASN A 60 5.11 -24.20 7.26
CA ASN A 60 3.73 -23.73 7.39
C ASN A 60 3.42 -23.13 8.76
N GLU A 61 4.02 -23.65 9.83
CA GLU A 61 3.83 -23.13 11.19
C GLU A 61 4.41 -21.72 11.35
N GLN A 62 5.62 -21.49 10.84
CA GLN A 62 6.27 -20.18 10.84
C GLN A 62 5.49 -19.15 10.02
N ILE A 63 5.00 -19.56 8.84
CA ILE A 63 4.15 -18.73 7.98
C ILE A 63 2.82 -18.40 8.70
N ALA A 64 2.19 -19.38 9.35
CA ALA A 64 0.97 -19.16 10.11
C ALA A 64 1.20 -18.19 11.27
N LYS A 65 2.28 -18.36 12.02
CA LYS A 65 2.66 -17.46 13.13
C LYS A 65 2.88 -16.03 12.66
N LEU A 66 3.59 -15.84 11.53
CA LEU A 66 3.81 -14.51 10.96
C LEU A 66 2.51 -13.90 10.42
N THR A 67 1.67 -14.71 9.78
CA THR A 67 0.36 -14.27 9.29
C THR A 67 -0.53 -13.77 10.42
N GLU A 68 -0.57 -14.51 11.54
CA GLU A 68 -1.30 -14.08 12.73
C GLU A 68 -0.70 -12.81 13.34
N HIS A 69 0.62 -12.72 13.42
CA HIS A 69 1.30 -11.52 13.92
C HIS A 69 0.98 -10.27 13.10
N LEU A 70 0.90 -10.41 11.77
CA LEU A 70 0.59 -9.33 10.82
C LEU A 70 -0.92 -9.09 10.64
N ASN A 71 -1.78 -9.86 11.30
CA ASN A 71 -3.21 -9.59 11.31
C ASN A 71 -3.44 -8.14 11.80
N ILE A 72 -4.26 -7.38 11.08
CA ILE A 72 -4.42 -5.93 11.33
C ILE A 72 -4.83 -5.62 12.78
N GLU A 73 -5.64 -6.47 13.40
CA GLU A 73 -6.09 -6.29 14.78
C GLU A 73 -4.95 -6.51 15.78
N ASN A 74 -4.08 -7.47 15.50
CA ASN A 74 -2.88 -7.73 16.31
C ASN A 74 -1.82 -6.65 16.09
N PHE A 75 -1.60 -6.28 14.83
CA PHE A 75 -0.62 -5.28 14.43
C PHE A 75 -0.97 -3.90 15.00
N ARG A 76 -2.27 -3.54 15.05
CA ARG A 76 -2.75 -2.29 15.66
C ARG A 76 -2.45 -2.21 17.16
N LYS A 77 -2.50 -3.34 17.88
CA LYS A 77 -2.26 -3.42 19.32
C LYS A 77 -0.78 -3.51 19.68
N ASN A 78 0.10 -3.74 18.72
CA ASN A 78 1.53 -3.92 18.95
C ASN A 78 2.23 -2.56 19.15
N SER A 79 2.65 -2.29 20.39
CA SER A 79 3.32 -1.04 20.78
C SER A 79 4.64 -0.77 20.07
N MET A 80 5.28 -1.80 19.51
CA MET A 80 6.54 -1.67 18.78
C MET A 80 6.36 -1.08 17.38
N VAL A 81 5.15 -1.08 16.84
CA VAL A 81 4.86 -0.66 15.45
C VAL A 81 3.69 0.31 15.33
N ASN A 82 2.89 0.51 16.39
CA ASN A 82 1.74 1.40 16.34
C ASN A 82 2.04 2.87 16.71
N GLN A 83 3.31 3.20 16.93
CA GLN A 83 3.75 4.56 17.27
C GLN A 83 4.31 5.28 16.04
N PRO A 84 3.63 6.32 15.52
CA PRO A 84 4.19 7.14 14.44
C PRO A 84 5.35 7.99 14.94
N ALA A 85 6.13 8.55 14.00
CA ALA A 85 7.13 9.55 14.36
C ALA A 85 6.46 10.77 15.05
N PRO A 86 7.11 11.36 16.07
CA PRO A 86 6.54 12.48 16.82
C PRO A 86 6.10 13.63 15.90
N GLY A 87 4.88 14.12 16.10
CA GLY A 87 4.32 15.26 15.36
C GLY A 87 3.78 14.94 13.96
N GLN A 88 3.82 13.69 13.49
CA GLN A 88 3.31 13.35 12.16
C GLN A 88 1.83 12.98 12.14
N ILE A 89 1.41 12.01 12.96
CA ILE A 89 0.05 11.44 12.92
C ILE A 89 -0.39 11.16 14.37
N ASN A 90 -1.69 11.29 14.67
CA ASN A 90 -2.24 10.81 15.93
C ASN A 90 -2.02 9.28 16.03
N PRO A 91 -1.38 8.75 17.09
CA PRO A 91 -1.14 7.32 17.24
C PRO A 91 -2.37 6.43 17.02
N GLU A 92 -3.56 6.88 17.44
CA GLU A 92 -4.82 6.14 17.24
C GLU A 92 -5.22 6.00 15.76
N LEU A 93 -4.69 6.88 14.90
CA LEU A 93 -4.97 6.90 13.46
C LEU A 93 -3.85 6.27 12.62
N PHE A 94 -2.74 5.85 13.24
CA PHE A 94 -1.58 5.34 12.50
C PHE A 94 -1.87 3.99 11.83
N ILE A 95 -2.36 3.00 12.61
CA ILE A 95 -2.85 1.72 12.08
C ILE A 95 -4.38 1.74 12.10
N ARG A 96 -4.96 2.37 11.07
CA ARG A 96 -6.39 2.72 11.04
C ARG A 96 -7.31 1.54 10.70
N GLN A 97 -7.68 1.38 9.42
CA GLN A 97 -8.68 0.39 8.99
C GLN A 97 -8.07 -0.88 8.41
N GLY A 98 -6.94 -0.79 7.70
CA GLY A 98 -6.34 -1.93 7.02
C GLY A 98 -7.25 -2.56 5.96
N LYS A 99 -8.03 -1.75 5.24
CA LYS A 99 -9.02 -2.21 4.26
C LYS A 99 -8.69 -1.73 2.85
N THR A 100 -9.15 -2.49 1.85
CA THR A 100 -9.06 -2.17 0.41
C THR A 100 -10.44 -2.00 -0.23
N ASP A 101 -11.51 -2.32 0.50
CA ASP A 101 -12.88 -2.48 0.01
C ASP A 101 -13.68 -1.17 -0.13
N GLY A 102 -13.03 -0.11 -0.62
CA GLY A 102 -13.78 1.06 -1.09
C GLY A 102 -14.21 2.04 0.00
N SER A 103 -13.45 2.16 1.10
CA SER A 103 -13.63 3.26 2.06
C SER A 103 -13.56 4.64 1.38
N TRP A 104 -12.84 4.74 0.26
CA TRP A 104 -12.81 5.93 -0.58
C TRP A 104 -14.17 6.24 -1.24
N LYS A 105 -15.02 5.22 -1.49
CA LYS A 105 -16.35 5.38 -2.12
C LYS A 105 -17.30 6.15 -1.22
N GLU A 106 -17.15 6.06 0.10
CA GLU A 106 -17.93 6.81 1.08
C GLU A 106 -17.50 8.29 1.16
N ILE A 107 -16.25 8.58 0.79
CA ILE A 107 -15.65 9.92 0.85
C ILE A 107 -15.81 10.66 -0.49
N PHE A 108 -15.83 9.92 -1.60
CA PHE A 108 -15.78 10.51 -2.93
C PHE A 108 -17.17 10.87 -3.43
N MET A 109 -17.52 12.15 -3.30
CA MET A 109 -18.64 12.74 -4.05
C MET A 109 -18.47 12.50 -5.57
N PRO A 110 -19.55 12.44 -6.36
CA PRO A 110 -19.49 12.08 -7.78
C PRO A 110 -18.50 12.92 -8.60
N GLU A 111 -18.41 14.22 -8.33
CA GLU A 111 -17.48 15.13 -8.99
C GLU A 111 -16.02 14.78 -8.67
N LEU A 112 -15.71 14.54 -7.39
CA LEU A 112 -14.38 14.17 -6.94
C LEU A 112 -13.96 12.82 -7.55
N LYS A 113 -14.88 11.85 -7.59
CA LYS A 113 -14.66 10.56 -8.26
C LYS A 113 -14.30 10.74 -9.73
N LYS A 114 -15.03 11.58 -10.46
CA LYS A 114 -14.74 11.87 -11.87
C LYS A 114 -13.36 12.48 -12.04
N ARG A 115 -12.97 13.43 -11.17
CA ARG A 115 -11.64 14.06 -11.19
C ARG A 115 -10.52 13.05 -10.92
N PHE A 116 -10.65 12.22 -9.89
CA PHE A 116 -9.65 11.19 -9.58
C PHE A 116 -9.55 10.14 -10.69
N ASN A 117 -10.68 9.67 -11.25
CA ASN A 117 -10.66 8.72 -12.36
C ASN A 117 -9.92 9.29 -13.57
N LYS A 118 -10.15 10.57 -13.90
CA LYS A 118 -9.41 11.25 -14.96
C LYS A 118 -7.92 11.36 -14.63
N TRP A 119 -7.59 11.80 -13.41
CA TRP A 119 -6.20 11.93 -12.95
C TRP A 119 -5.44 10.59 -12.98
N ILE A 120 -6.08 9.50 -12.56
CA ILE A 120 -5.52 8.14 -12.63
C ILE A 120 -5.32 7.73 -14.10
N ALA A 121 -6.34 7.87 -14.94
CA ALA A 121 -6.27 7.48 -16.35
C ALA A 121 -5.20 8.26 -17.12
N ASP A 122 -5.11 9.58 -16.91
CA ASP A 122 -4.12 10.44 -17.56
C ASP A 122 -2.68 10.04 -17.15
N ASN A 123 -2.47 9.63 -15.89
CA ASN A 123 -1.15 9.24 -15.41
C ASN A 123 -0.77 7.80 -15.75
N LEU A 124 -1.73 6.89 -15.86
CA LEU A 124 -1.47 5.51 -16.30
C LEU A 124 -1.33 5.40 -17.83
N LYS A 125 -1.75 6.44 -18.56
CA LYS A 125 -1.56 6.53 -20.00
C LYS A 125 -0.10 6.29 -20.36
N ASP A 126 0.12 5.46 -21.37
CA ASP A 126 1.45 5.11 -21.90
C ASP A 126 2.34 4.34 -20.91
N THR A 127 1.73 3.69 -19.90
CA THR A 127 2.43 2.77 -18.97
C THR A 127 1.81 1.37 -19.00
N ASP A 128 2.59 0.36 -18.61
CA ASP A 128 2.12 -1.01 -18.36
C ASP A 128 1.77 -1.25 -16.88
N LEU A 129 1.71 -0.19 -16.07
CA LEU A 129 1.34 -0.26 -14.66
C LEU A 129 -0.17 -0.48 -14.52
N VAL A 130 -0.55 -1.57 -13.86
CA VAL A 130 -1.95 -1.89 -13.56
C VAL A 130 -2.05 -2.20 -12.07
N PHE A 131 -2.99 -1.54 -11.39
CA PHE A 131 -3.29 -1.82 -10.00
C PHE A 131 -4.19 -3.06 -9.89
N PRO A 132 -3.91 -3.99 -8.97
CA PRO A 132 -4.78 -5.13 -8.71
C PRO A 132 -6.12 -4.69 -8.10
N ASP A 133 -7.18 -5.45 -8.41
CA ASP A 133 -8.54 -5.28 -7.88
C ASP A 133 -8.65 -5.61 -6.38
#